data_AF-A0A3M6V9G9-F1
#
_entry.id   AF-A0A3M6V9G9-F1
#
_cell.length_a   1.000
_cell.length_b   1.000
_cell.length_c   1.000
_cell.angle_alpha   90.00
_cell.angle_beta   90.00
_cell.angle_gamma   90.00
#
_symmetry.space_group_name_H-M   'P 1'
#
loop_
_entity.id
_entity.type
_entity.pdbx_description
1 polymer ?
#
loop_
_entity_poly.entity_id
_entity_poly.type
_entity_poly.pdbx_seq_one_letter_code
_entity_poly.pdbx_strand_id
1 'polypeptide(L)'
;MEQQMRQQYHYRSSIRRPSRAVSGELVVLGLISVNVAVTFCWFRAQVSPPRHLTQQMRRFQLSTRTMLTHFTTSTQHLQEGRYYTLLTSMFSQATLGHLGANMIGLYFFGRQLCDVLGHRKFLGLYLTSGVLSSAAAVLEQKMSGKLTYNLGASGAVNGITAMSILLFPHGTVLIFGIVPMPAWLAGSLFIFKDAYSFVTDQQDGIGHVAHLSGALVGGVYYYFLRRRSFRRF
;
A
#
# COMPACT_ATOMS: atom_id res chain seq x y z
N MET A 1 35.39 41.97 -20.05
CA MET A 1 34.07 41.69 -19.42
C MET A 1 33.12 40.94 -20.34
N GLU A 2 33.10 41.18 -21.66
CA GLU A 2 32.26 40.43 -22.62
C GLU A 2 32.68 38.96 -22.88
N GLN A 3 33.96 38.60 -22.73
CA GLN A 3 34.42 37.23 -23.00
C GLN A 3 34.03 36.22 -21.91
N GLN A 4 33.83 36.66 -20.65
CA GLN A 4 33.27 35.81 -19.59
C GLN A 4 31.76 35.60 -19.76
N MET A 5 31.07 36.56 -20.38
CA MET A 5 29.62 36.49 -20.62
C MET A 5 29.25 35.47 -21.72
N ARG A 6 30.17 35.20 -22.66
CA ARG A 6 29.95 34.21 -23.73
C ARG A 6 30.12 32.75 -23.28
N GLN A 7 30.86 32.50 -22.20
CA GLN A 7 30.98 31.13 -21.64
C GLN A 7 29.75 30.71 -20.82
N GLN A 8 28.97 31.67 -20.33
CA GLN A 8 27.80 31.39 -19.49
C GLN A 8 26.55 30.98 -20.28
N TYR A 9 26.50 31.26 -21.59
CA TYR A 9 25.43 30.83 -22.50
C TYR A 9 25.60 29.40 -23.05
N HIS A 10 26.76 28.77 -22.81
CA HIS A 10 27.01 27.37 -23.18
C HIS A 10 26.99 26.40 -22.01
N TYR A 11 26.33 26.76 -20.89
CA TYR A 11 25.74 25.74 -20.03
C TYR A 11 24.58 25.10 -20.81
N ARG A 12 24.97 24.22 -21.74
CA ARG A 12 24.10 23.28 -22.43
C ARG A 12 23.22 22.69 -21.34
N SER A 13 21.96 23.09 -21.37
CA SER A 13 20.90 22.30 -20.82
C SER A 13 20.99 20.95 -21.53
N SER A 14 21.73 20.01 -20.93
CA SER A 14 21.46 18.61 -21.16
C SER A 14 20.12 18.36 -20.49
N ILE A 15 19.06 18.85 -21.16
CA ILE A 15 17.71 18.33 -21.01
C ILE A 15 17.88 16.88 -21.42
N ARG A 16 18.22 16.05 -20.44
CA ARG A 16 17.82 14.65 -20.49
C ARG A 16 16.32 14.74 -20.70
N ARG A 17 15.90 14.44 -21.93
CA ARG A 17 14.49 14.23 -22.27
C ARG A 17 13.91 13.44 -21.09
N PRO A 18 12.85 13.92 -20.40
CA PRO A 18 12.25 13.10 -19.36
C PRO A 18 11.83 11.81 -20.04
N SER A 19 12.56 10.73 -19.74
CA SER A 19 12.35 9.42 -20.32
C SER A 19 10.98 8.95 -19.87
N ARG A 20 9.91 9.20 -20.67
CA ARG A 20 8.49 8.85 -20.42
C ARG A 20 8.25 8.36 -18.99
N ALA A 21 8.45 9.23 -18.00
CA ALA A 21 8.32 8.82 -16.61
C ALA A 21 6.82 8.71 -16.39
N VAL A 22 6.34 7.50 -16.10
CA VAL A 22 4.92 7.29 -15.72
C VAL A 22 4.65 8.20 -14.52
N SER A 23 3.60 9.04 -14.61
CA SER A 23 3.29 9.97 -13.52
C SER A 23 2.95 9.19 -12.25
N GLY A 24 3.30 9.76 -11.10
CA GLY A 24 2.96 9.18 -9.81
C GLY A 24 1.46 8.98 -9.63
N GLU A 25 0.67 9.89 -10.20
CA GLU A 25 -0.79 9.76 -10.26
C GLU A 25 -1.25 8.50 -10.99
N LEU A 26 -0.71 8.20 -12.18
CA LEU A 26 -1.10 6.99 -12.92
C LEU A 26 -0.72 5.71 -12.17
N VAL A 27 0.45 5.69 -11.52
CA VAL A 27 0.89 4.52 -10.72
C VAL A 27 -0.04 4.31 -9.53
N VAL A 28 -0.34 5.38 -8.80
CA VAL A 28 -1.23 5.34 -7.64
C VAL A 28 -2.65 4.95 -8.03
N LEU A 29 -3.20 5.54 -9.10
CA LEU A 29 -4.51 5.17 -9.62
C LEU A 29 -4.54 3.72 -10.07
N GLY A 30 -3.47 3.21 -10.71
CA GLY A 30 -3.37 1.80 -11.07
C GLY A 30 -3.46 0.87 -9.85
N LEU A 31 -2.73 1.17 -8.77
CA LEU A 31 -2.83 0.42 -7.51
C LEU A 31 -4.25 0.51 -6.91
N ILE A 32 -4.86 1.70 -6.91
CA ILE A 32 -6.24 1.88 -6.45
C ILE A 32 -7.20 1.03 -7.27
N SER A 33 -7.09 1.05 -8.60
CA SER A 33 -7.94 0.25 -9.49
C SER A 33 -7.82 -1.25 -9.23
N VAL A 34 -6.62 -1.76 -8.96
CA VAL A 34 -6.43 -3.19 -8.61
C VAL A 34 -7.16 -3.53 -7.30
N ASN A 35 -7.01 -2.73 -6.25
CA ASN A 35 -7.68 -2.94 -4.97
C ASN A 35 -9.21 -2.86 -5.10
N VAL A 36 -9.71 -1.90 -5.88
CA VAL A 36 -11.14 -1.76 -6.19
C VAL A 36 -11.65 -2.98 -6.95
N ALA A 37 -10.91 -3.47 -7.95
CA ALA A 37 -11.31 -4.65 -8.71
C ALA A 37 -11.40 -5.91 -7.84
N VAL A 38 -10.41 -6.14 -6.97
CA VAL A 38 -10.42 -7.28 -6.02
C VAL A 38 -11.55 -7.13 -4.99
N THR A 39 -11.85 -5.91 -4.52
CA THR A 39 -13.00 -5.67 -3.64
C THR A 39 -14.33 -5.96 -4.35
N PHE A 40 -14.44 -5.60 -5.63
CA PHE A 40 -15.61 -5.95 -6.43
C PHE A 40 -15.75 -7.46 -6.61
N CYS A 41 -14.63 -8.19 -6.76
CA CYS A 41 -14.60 -9.65 -6.71
C CYS A 41 -15.17 -10.18 -5.37
N TRP A 42 -14.84 -9.57 -4.23
CA TRP A 42 -15.47 -9.92 -2.95
C TRP A 42 -16.98 -9.74 -2.94
N PHE A 43 -17.51 -8.64 -3.47
CA PHE A 43 -18.97 -8.46 -3.54
C PHE A 43 -19.63 -9.47 -4.45
N ARG A 44 -19.04 -9.74 -5.63
CA ARG A 44 -19.54 -10.78 -6.54
C ARG A 44 -19.54 -12.17 -5.90
N ALA A 45 -18.53 -12.49 -5.10
CA ALA A 45 -18.38 -13.76 -4.42
C ALA A 45 -19.42 -14.00 -3.31
N GLN A 46 -19.94 -12.92 -2.70
CA GLN A 46 -20.96 -12.99 -1.64
C GLN A 46 -22.38 -13.18 -2.19
N VAL A 47 -22.61 -12.90 -3.48
CA VAL A 47 -23.93 -13.08 -4.11
C VAL A 47 -24.14 -14.55 -4.46
N SER A 48 -25.20 -15.15 -3.91
CA SER A 48 -25.57 -16.53 -4.21
C SER A 48 -25.92 -16.72 -5.69
N PRO A 49 -25.56 -17.86 -6.33
CA PRO A 49 -25.95 -18.16 -7.70
C PRO A 49 -27.48 -18.17 -7.86
N PRO A 50 -28.03 -17.65 -8.98
CA PRO A 50 -29.43 -17.86 -9.33
C PRO A 50 -29.78 -19.35 -9.31
N ARG A 51 -30.96 -19.71 -8.76
CA ARG A 51 -31.37 -21.12 -8.61
C ARG A 51 -31.39 -21.89 -9.93
N HIS A 52 -31.62 -21.20 -11.04
CA HIS A 52 -31.72 -21.76 -12.40
C HIS A 52 -30.38 -21.85 -13.15
N LEU A 53 -29.26 -21.41 -12.55
CA LEU A 53 -27.95 -21.51 -13.19
C LEU A 53 -27.54 -22.98 -13.33
N THR A 54 -27.15 -23.40 -14.53
CA THR A 54 -26.66 -24.76 -14.80
C THR A 54 -25.43 -25.06 -13.95
N GLN A 55 -25.24 -26.33 -13.59
CA GLN A 55 -24.11 -26.76 -12.75
C GLN A 55 -22.75 -26.43 -13.39
N GLN A 56 -22.68 -26.41 -14.72
CA GLN A 56 -21.50 -26.00 -15.48
C GLN A 56 -21.19 -24.50 -15.32
N MET A 57 -22.21 -23.62 -15.33
CA MET A 57 -22.03 -22.19 -15.12
C MET A 57 -21.66 -21.83 -13.68
N ARG A 58 -22.14 -22.59 -12.69
CA ARG A 58 -21.76 -22.39 -11.27
C ARG A 58 -20.27 -22.59 -11.01
N ARG A 59 -19.58 -23.43 -11.80
CA ARG A 59 -18.14 -23.70 -11.63
C ARG A 59 -17.24 -22.52 -12.01
N PHE A 60 -17.71 -21.64 -12.90
CA PHE A 60 -16.98 -20.43 -13.29
C PHE A 60 -17.34 -19.23 -12.42
N GLN A 61 -18.31 -19.38 -11.51
CA GLN A 61 -18.69 -18.31 -10.61
C GLN A 61 -17.67 -18.17 -9.49
N LEU A 62 -17.21 -16.95 -9.29
CA LEU A 62 -16.35 -16.59 -8.18
C LEU A 62 -17.08 -16.86 -6.86
N SER A 63 -16.46 -17.60 -5.94
CA SER A 63 -17.05 -17.96 -4.66
C SER A 63 -16.31 -17.33 -3.48
N THR A 64 -16.97 -17.16 -2.33
CA THR A 64 -16.30 -16.71 -1.10
C THR A 64 -15.13 -17.61 -0.74
N ARG A 65 -15.25 -18.92 -0.98
CA ARG A 65 -14.16 -19.87 -0.77
C ARG A 65 -12.96 -19.55 -1.66
N THR A 66 -13.19 -19.22 -2.93
CA THR A 66 -12.12 -18.80 -3.85
C THR A 66 -11.42 -17.55 -3.34
N MET A 67 -12.17 -16.54 -2.89
CA MET A 67 -11.61 -15.32 -2.34
C MET A 67 -10.82 -15.57 -1.05
N LEU A 68 -11.35 -16.36 -0.12
CA LEU A 68 -10.62 -16.76 1.09
C LEU A 68 -9.32 -17.50 0.75
N THR A 69 -9.37 -18.45 -0.18
CA THR A 69 -8.23 -19.32 -0.53
C THR A 69 -7.09 -18.58 -1.25
N HIS A 70 -7.43 -17.56 -2.04
CA HIS A 70 -6.48 -16.92 -2.96
C HIS A 70 -6.22 -15.44 -2.65
N PHE A 71 -7.08 -14.75 -1.90
CA PHE A 71 -6.98 -13.31 -1.61
C PHE A 71 -7.00 -13.01 -0.12
N THR A 72 -6.72 -14.01 0.73
CA THR A 72 -6.39 -13.81 2.14
C THR A 72 -5.16 -14.62 2.48
N THR A 73 -4.51 -14.29 3.59
CA THR A 73 -3.33 -15.02 4.06
C THR A 73 -3.49 -15.46 5.51
N SER A 74 -2.98 -16.64 5.82
CA SER A 74 -3.00 -17.21 7.17
C SER A 74 -1.86 -18.21 7.34
N THR A 75 -1.62 -18.67 8.56
CA THR A 75 -0.68 -19.76 8.88
C THR A 75 -0.97 -21.01 8.05
N GLN A 76 -2.25 -21.37 7.91
CA GLN A 76 -2.69 -22.51 7.11
C GLN A 76 -2.32 -22.36 5.63
N HIS A 77 -2.52 -21.17 5.04
CA HIS A 77 -2.12 -20.92 3.63
C HIS A 77 -0.63 -21.17 3.42
N LEU A 78 0.21 -20.69 4.35
CA LEU A 78 1.66 -20.86 4.28
C LEU A 78 2.09 -22.32 4.48
N GLN A 79 1.41 -23.07 5.36
CA GLN A 79 1.63 -24.51 5.56
C GLN A 79 1.26 -25.33 4.31
N GLU A 80 0.22 -24.90 3.59
CA GLU A 80 -0.21 -25.53 2.34
C GLU A 80 0.62 -25.07 1.11
N GLY A 81 1.73 -24.36 1.33
CA GLY A 81 2.65 -23.91 0.28
C GLY A 81 2.17 -22.72 -0.55
N ARG A 82 1.09 -22.04 -0.14
CA ARG A 82 0.49 -20.91 -0.89
C ARG A 82 1.14 -19.57 -0.56
N TYR A 83 2.46 -19.46 -0.69
CA TYR A 83 3.19 -18.24 -0.33
C TYR A 83 2.76 -16.99 -1.13
N TYR A 84 2.17 -17.18 -2.31
CA TYR A 84 1.61 -16.07 -3.11
C TYR A 84 0.51 -15.31 -2.37
N THR A 85 -0.14 -15.91 -1.35
CA THR A 85 -1.20 -15.24 -0.59
C THR A 85 -0.70 -14.03 0.17
N LEU A 86 0.59 -13.99 0.53
CA LEU A 86 1.21 -12.81 1.14
C LEU A 86 1.17 -11.58 0.23
N LEU A 87 1.17 -11.79 -1.09
CA LEU A 87 1.09 -10.73 -2.09
C LEU A 87 -0.36 -10.44 -2.47
N THR A 88 -1.20 -11.45 -2.68
CA THR A 88 -2.58 -11.23 -3.11
C THR A 88 -3.46 -10.68 -1.99
N SER A 89 -3.17 -11.02 -0.71
CA SER A 89 -3.92 -10.53 0.44
C SER A 89 -3.80 -9.02 0.62
N MET A 90 -2.67 -8.40 0.23
CA MET A 90 -2.50 -6.96 0.36
C MET A 90 -3.34 -6.14 -0.65
N PHE A 91 -3.90 -6.79 -1.67
CA PHE A 91 -4.83 -6.16 -2.63
C PHE A 91 -6.30 -6.43 -2.31
N SER A 92 -6.60 -7.01 -1.14
CA SER A 92 -7.90 -7.55 -0.78
C SER A 92 -8.50 -6.80 0.41
N GLN A 93 -9.77 -6.40 0.31
CA GLN A 93 -10.46 -5.58 1.32
C GLN A 93 -11.88 -6.12 1.53
N ALA A 94 -12.22 -6.43 2.78
CA ALA A 94 -13.51 -7.01 3.12
C ALA A 94 -14.65 -5.98 3.19
N THR A 95 -14.35 -4.70 3.38
CA THR A 95 -15.35 -3.64 3.55
C THR A 95 -15.02 -2.40 2.72
N LEU A 96 -16.07 -1.69 2.29
CA LEU A 96 -15.94 -0.41 1.60
C LEU A 96 -15.25 0.66 2.46
N GLY A 97 -15.49 0.64 3.77
CA GLY A 97 -14.85 1.57 4.70
C GLY A 97 -13.33 1.38 4.75
N HIS A 98 -12.85 0.13 4.88
CA HIS A 98 -11.42 -0.18 4.85
C HIS A 98 -10.79 0.12 3.49
N LEU A 99 -11.49 -0.17 2.39
CA LEU A 99 -11.03 0.22 1.06
C LEU A 99 -10.89 1.73 0.96
N GLY A 100 -11.93 2.49 1.31
CA GLY A 100 -11.95 3.94 1.25
C GLY A 100 -10.80 4.58 2.02
N ALA A 101 -10.61 4.18 3.28
CA ALA A 101 -9.53 4.70 4.12
C ALA A 101 -8.15 4.45 3.50
N ASN A 102 -7.89 3.22 3.04
CA ASN A 102 -6.61 2.86 2.41
C ASN A 102 -6.36 3.61 1.11
N MET A 103 -7.37 3.71 0.24
CA MET A 103 -7.20 4.36 -1.07
C MET A 103 -7.05 5.89 -0.91
N ILE A 104 -7.74 6.50 0.06
CA ILE A 104 -7.53 7.90 0.44
C ILE A 104 -6.10 8.12 0.92
N GLY A 105 -5.62 7.28 1.85
CA GLY A 105 -4.24 7.36 2.34
C GLY A 105 -3.23 7.22 1.21
N LEU A 106 -3.39 6.20 0.35
CA LEU A 106 -2.53 5.98 -0.80
C LEU A 106 -2.53 7.16 -1.78
N TYR A 107 -3.68 7.78 -2.03
CA TYR A 107 -3.80 8.91 -2.93
C TYR A 107 -3.10 10.17 -2.40
N PHE A 108 -3.32 10.50 -1.12
CA PHE A 108 -2.74 11.70 -0.51
C PHE A 108 -1.24 11.58 -0.27
N PHE A 109 -0.78 10.44 0.26
CA PHE A 109 0.63 10.27 0.61
C PHE A 109 1.48 9.71 -0.54
N GLY A 110 0.85 9.03 -1.51
CA GLY A 110 1.58 8.27 -2.53
C GLY A 110 1.96 9.03 -3.79
N ARG A 111 1.14 9.98 -4.28
CA ARG A 111 1.37 10.63 -5.58
C ARG A 111 2.68 11.40 -5.64
N GLN A 112 2.83 12.39 -4.76
CA GLN A 112 4.05 13.18 -4.63
C GLN A 112 5.27 12.31 -4.31
N LEU A 113 5.08 11.29 -3.46
CA LEU A 113 6.15 10.34 -3.14
C LEU A 113 6.61 9.56 -4.37
N CYS A 114 5.68 9.10 -5.21
CA CYS A 114 6.01 8.38 -6.44
C CYS A 114 6.72 9.27 -7.45
N ASP A 115 6.32 10.54 -7.58
CA ASP A 115 7.00 11.50 -8.46
C ASP A 115 8.46 11.74 -8.02
N VAL A 116 8.72 11.77 -6.71
CA VAL A 116 10.07 11.98 -6.16
C VAL A 116 10.92 10.70 -6.20
N LEU A 117 10.35 9.54 -5.88
CA LEU A 117 11.09 8.27 -5.88
C LEU A 117 11.25 7.66 -7.28
N GLY A 118 10.32 7.95 -8.18
CA GLY A 118 10.10 7.23 -9.43
C GLY A 118 9.32 5.93 -9.22
N HIS A 119 8.50 5.57 -10.22
CA HIS A 119 7.57 4.44 -10.17
C HIS A 119 8.17 3.10 -9.71
N ARG A 120 9.40 2.77 -10.13
CA ARG A 120 10.04 1.48 -9.74
C ARG A 120 10.31 1.39 -8.25
N LYS A 121 10.86 2.45 -7.65
CA LYS A 121 11.18 2.49 -6.21
C LYS A 121 9.90 2.59 -5.39
N PHE A 122 8.93 3.36 -5.86
CA PHE A 122 7.62 3.47 -5.24
C PHE A 122 6.90 2.11 -5.19
N LEU A 123 6.82 1.40 -6.31
CA LEU A 123 6.22 0.06 -6.38
C LEU A 123 7.01 -0.95 -5.52
N GLY A 124 8.34 -0.89 -5.55
CA GLY A 124 9.18 -1.71 -4.67
C GLY A 124 8.86 -1.49 -3.19
N LEU A 125 8.74 -0.22 -2.76
CA LEU A 125 8.35 0.13 -1.40
C LEU A 125 6.93 -0.38 -1.07
N TYR A 126 5.95 -0.10 -1.92
CA TYR A 126 4.57 -0.55 -1.72
C TYR A 126 4.46 -2.07 -1.56
N LEU A 127 5.07 -2.82 -2.47
CA LEU A 127 5.03 -4.30 -2.47
C LEU A 127 5.80 -4.89 -1.29
N THR A 128 6.99 -4.38 -0.97
CA THR A 128 7.79 -4.90 0.16
C THR A 128 7.13 -4.59 1.49
N SER A 129 6.60 -3.39 1.70
CA SER A 129 5.82 -3.06 2.89
C SER A 129 4.60 -3.98 3.03
N GLY A 130 3.82 -4.18 1.97
CA GLY A 130 2.62 -5.02 2.05
C GLY A 130 2.90 -6.51 2.27
N VAL A 131 3.91 -7.08 1.59
CA VAL A 131 4.30 -8.49 1.76
C VAL A 131 4.89 -8.73 3.15
N LEU A 132 5.76 -7.84 3.65
CA LEU A 132 6.34 -7.98 4.99
C LEU A 132 5.29 -7.77 6.08
N SER A 133 4.35 -6.86 5.90
CA SER A 133 3.19 -6.73 6.79
C SER A 133 2.32 -7.98 6.81
N SER A 134 2.06 -8.57 5.64
CA SER A 134 1.31 -9.83 5.54
C SER A 134 2.04 -10.99 6.20
N ALA A 135 3.37 -11.06 6.08
CA ALA A 135 4.19 -12.05 6.78
C ALA A 135 4.18 -11.82 8.30
N ALA A 136 4.25 -10.56 8.75
CA ALA A 136 4.18 -10.20 10.15
C ALA A 136 2.83 -10.59 10.78
N ALA A 137 1.71 -10.38 10.07
CA ALA A 137 0.38 -10.88 10.48
C ALA A 137 0.38 -12.40 10.68
N VAL A 138 0.93 -13.17 9.73
CA VAL A 138 0.96 -14.63 9.85
C VAL A 138 1.89 -15.09 10.99
N LEU A 139 2.97 -14.35 11.26
CA LEU A 139 3.84 -14.64 12.40
C LEU A 139 3.12 -14.39 13.74
N GLU A 140 2.42 -13.27 13.87
CA GLU A 140 1.61 -12.93 15.05
C GLU A 140 0.50 -13.97 15.28
N GLN A 141 -0.14 -14.41 14.20
CA GLN A 141 -1.10 -15.49 14.19
C GLN A 141 -0.49 -16.82 14.68
N LYS A 142 0.71 -17.17 14.20
CA LYS A 142 1.43 -18.37 14.63
C LYS A 142 1.77 -18.32 16.12
N MET A 143 2.18 -17.16 16.62
CA MET A 143 2.55 -16.97 18.03
C MET A 143 1.33 -16.99 18.96
N SER A 144 0.19 -16.46 18.51
CA SER A 144 -1.05 -16.45 19.29
C SER A 144 -1.82 -17.77 19.25
N GLY A 145 -1.54 -18.63 18.26
CA GLY A 145 -2.23 -19.90 18.06
C GLY A 145 -3.66 -19.79 17.52
N LYS A 146 -4.17 -18.57 17.26
CA LYS A 146 -5.51 -18.37 16.69
C LYS A 146 -5.48 -18.37 15.17
N LEU A 147 -6.39 -19.08 14.52
CA LEU A 147 -6.49 -19.06 13.05
C LEU A 147 -7.37 -17.87 12.58
N THR A 148 -6.75 -16.81 12.08
CA THR A 148 -7.39 -15.66 11.42
C THR A 148 -7.02 -15.58 9.92
N TYR A 149 -7.91 -15.01 9.12
CA TYR A 149 -7.63 -14.67 7.71
C TYR A 149 -7.27 -13.19 7.62
N ASN A 150 -6.07 -12.91 7.15
CA ASN A 150 -5.54 -11.54 7.04
C ASN A 150 -5.65 -11.05 5.60
N LEU A 151 -6.08 -9.81 5.44
CA LEU A 151 -6.21 -9.11 4.16
C LEU A 151 -6.21 -7.60 4.38
N GLY A 152 -5.70 -6.84 3.42
CA GLY A 152 -5.72 -5.38 3.46
C GLY A 152 -4.47 -4.73 2.91
N ALA A 153 -4.64 -3.56 2.31
CA ALA A 153 -3.53 -2.74 1.79
C ALA A 153 -2.82 -1.91 2.88
N SER A 154 -3.33 -1.92 4.12
CA SER A 154 -2.90 -1.09 5.24
C SER A 154 -1.40 -1.12 5.47
N GLY A 155 -0.77 -2.30 5.49
CA GLY A 155 0.68 -2.42 5.62
C GLY A 155 1.47 -1.69 4.53
N ALA A 156 1.05 -1.83 3.27
CA ALA A 156 1.66 -1.14 2.14
C ALA A 156 1.42 0.37 2.21
N VAL A 157 0.19 0.79 2.50
CA VAL A 157 -0.20 2.20 2.62
C VAL A 157 0.53 2.86 3.79
N ASN A 158 0.64 2.22 4.94
CA ASN A 158 1.39 2.73 6.10
C ASN A 158 2.89 2.88 5.79
N GLY A 159 3.48 1.98 4.99
CA GLY A 159 4.85 2.14 4.50
C GLY A 159 5.03 3.35 3.59
N ILE A 160 4.09 3.58 2.67
CA ILE A 160 4.03 4.78 1.83
C ILE A 160 3.85 6.04 2.69
N THR A 161 2.90 6.03 3.62
CA THR A 161 2.61 7.15 4.53
C THR A 161 3.83 7.49 5.37
N ALA A 162 4.46 6.50 6.03
CA ALA A 162 5.65 6.70 6.84
C ALA A 162 6.81 7.30 6.02
N MET A 163 7.07 6.76 4.82
CA MET A 163 8.09 7.32 3.93
C MET A 163 7.78 8.76 3.52
N SER A 164 6.52 9.04 3.18
CA SER A 164 6.05 10.34 2.73
C SER A 164 6.22 11.41 3.82
N ILE A 165 5.77 11.12 5.04
CA ILE A 165 5.87 12.07 6.16
C ILE A 165 7.30 12.29 6.65
N LEU A 166 8.20 11.31 6.45
CA LEU A 166 9.62 11.48 6.78
C LEU A 166 10.36 12.32 5.73
N LEU A 167 9.95 12.25 4.46
CA LEU A 167 10.50 13.08 3.39
C LEU A 167 9.94 14.51 3.37
N PHE A 168 8.65 14.65 3.65
CA PHE A 168 7.92 15.91 3.55
C PHE A 168 7.20 16.26 4.86
N PRO A 169 7.89 16.32 6.01
CA PRO A 169 7.23 16.46 7.31
C PRO A 169 6.36 17.72 7.41
N HIS A 170 6.82 18.83 6.83
CA HIS A 170 6.12 20.12 6.82
C HIS A 170 5.22 20.32 5.60
N GLY A 171 5.05 19.31 4.74
CA GLY A 171 4.08 19.36 3.64
C GLY A 171 2.66 19.51 4.18
N THR A 172 1.75 20.04 3.38
CA THR A 172 0.33 20.18 3.78
C THR A 172 -0.49 19.07 3.14
N VAL A 173 -1.23 18.34 3.97
CA VAL A 173 -2.25 17.37 3.54
C VAL A 173 -3.62 17.94 3.88
N LEU A 174 -4.54 17.93 2.92
CA LEU A 174 -5.93 18.34 3.13
C LEU A 174 -6.76 17.14 3.59
N ILE A 175 -7.10 17.09 4.87
CA ILE A 175 -8.00 16.07 5.41
C ILE A 175 -9.39 16.30 4.83
N PHE A 176 -9.92 15.26 4.17
CA PHE A 176 -11.17 15.31 3.38
C PHE A 176 -11.22 16.44 2.32
N GLY A 177 -10.05 16.97 1.91
CA GLY A 177 -9.99 18.09 0.97
C GLY A 177 -10.30 19.46 1.59
N ILE A 178 -10.52 19.54 2.91
CA ILE A 178 -11.01 20.76 3.57
C ILE A 178 -9.99 21.28 4.59
N VAL A 179 -9.53 20.43 5.51
CA VAL A 179 -8.73 20.88 6.66
C VAL A 179 -7.24 20.69 6.38
N PRO A 180 -6.45 21.78 6.23
CA PRO A 180 -5.02 21.66 6.05
C PRO A 180 -4.35 21.21 7.34
N MET A 181 -3.50 20.20 7.24
CA MET A 181 -2.74 19.65 8.35
C MET A 181 -1.29 19.40 7.91
N PRO A 182 -0.30 19.62 8.79
CA PRO A 182 1.06 19.18 8.54
C PRO A 182 1.10 17.67 8.26
N ALA A 183 1.83 17.26 7.22
CA ALA A 183 1.86 15.89 6.75
C ALA A 183 2.31 14.93 7.85
N TRP A 184 3.30 15.31 8.67
CA TRP A 184 3.74 14.51 9.82
C TRP A 184 2.59 14.19 10.78
N LEU A 185 1.73 15.16 11.08
CA LEU A 185 0.60 14.98 11.98
C LEU A 185 -0.48 14.14 11.31
N ALA A 186 -0.85 14.50 10.08
CA ALA A 186 -1.86 13.78 9.29
C ALA A 186 -1.51 12.29 9.11
N GLY A 187 -0.27 12.00 8.71
CA GLY A 187 0.17 10.63 8.47
C GLY A 187 0.38 9.84 9.76
N SER A 188 0.85 10.47 10.85
CA SER A 188 0.94 9.80 12.15
C SER A 188 -0.44 9.43 12.69
N LEU A 189 -1.41 10.34 12.61
CA LEU A 189 -2.80 10.07 12.99
C LEU A 189 -3.43 8.99 12.10
N PHE A 190 -3.13 8.99 10.79
CA PHE A 190 -3.58 7.96 9.86
C PHE A 190 -3.06 6.57 10.27
N ILE A 191 -1.75 6.42 10.46
CA ILE A 191 -1.12 5.16 10.86
C ILE A 191 -1.66 4.69 12.22
N PHE A 192 -1.78 5.62 13.19
CA PHE A 192 -2.31 5.31 14.51
C PHE A 192 -3.77 4.84 14.45
N LYS A 193 -4.63 5.56 13.72
CA LYS A 193 -6.03 5.19 13.54
C LYS A 193 -6.16 3.83 12.87
N ASP A 194 -5.39 3.57 11.81
CA ASP A 194 -5.42 2.31 11.08
C ASP A 194 -4.96 1.12 11.95
N ALA A 195 -3.94 1.32 12.78
CA ALA A 195 -3.53 0.34 13.79
C ALA A 195 -4.60 0.13 14.88
N TYR A 196 -5.27 1.20 15.31
CA TYR A 196 -6.28 1.17 16.38
C TYR A 196 -7.63 0.57 15.94
N SER A 197 -8.16 0.95 14.78
CA SER A 197 -9.43 0.43 14.24
C SER A 197 -9.42 -1.09 14.11
N PHE A 198 -8.26 -1.65 13.76
CA PHE A 198 -8.08 -3.09 13.68
C PHE A 198 -8.20 -3.77 15.06
N VAL A 199 -7.76 -3.11 16.14
CA VAL A 199 -7.94 -3.60 17.52
C VAL A 199 -9.42 -3.76 17.87
N THR A 200 -10.23 -2.79 17.46
CA THR A 200 -11.63 -2.70 17.90
C THR A 200 -12.57 -3.52 17.05
N ASP A 201 -12.29 -3.67 15.74
CA ASP A 201 -13.15 -4.39 14.80
C ASP A 201 -12.95 -5.91 14.81
N GLN A 202 -11.76 -6.37 15.22
CA GLN A 202 -11.47 -7.79 15.46
C GLN A 202 -11.31 -7.96 16.97
N GLN A 203 -12.34 -8.48 17.64
CA GLN A 203 -12.37 -8.73 19.11
C GLN A 203 -11.22 -9.65 19.62
N ASP A 204 -10.32 -10.08 18.74
CA ASP A 204 -9.24 -11.02 18.99
C ASP A 204 -7.84 -10.41 19.16
N GLY A 205 -7.64 -9.11 18.88
CA GLY A 205 -6.38 -8.39 19.14
C GLY A 205 -5.17 -8.86 18.32
N ILE A 206 -5.38 -9.44 17.12
CA ILE A 206 -4.31 -10.01 16.26
C ILE A 206 -4.25 -9.22 14.97
N GLY A 207 -3.20 -8.44 14.75
CA GLY A 207 -2.98 -7.66 13.52
C GLY A 207 -2.24 -6.34 13.73
N HIS A 208 -1.90 -6.00 14.97
CA HIS A 208 -1.18 -4.77 15.32
C HIS A 208 0.20 -4.73 14.68
N VAL A 209 0.87 -5.89 14.67
CA VAL A 209 2.24 -6.00 14.17
C VAL A 209 2.27 -5.82 12.66
N ALA A 210 1.23 -6.25 11.95
CA ALA A 210 1.12 -6.11 10.50
C ALA A 210 1.08 -4.64 10.06
N HIS A 211 0.29 -3.80 10.74
CA HIS A 211 0.15 -2.39 10.35
C HIS A 211 1.40 -1.58 10.71
N LEU A 212 1.97 -1.84 11.90
CA LEU A 212 3.16 -1.14 12.37
C LEU A 212 4.44 -1.56 11.62
N SER A 213 4.53 -2.83 11.19
CA SER A 213 5.65 -3.32 10.38
C SER A 213 5.70 -2.65 9.01
N GLY A 214 4.56 -2.31 8.41
CA GLY A 214 4.51 -1.56 7.16
C GLY A 214 5.15 -0.19 7.27
N ALA A 215 4.75 0.57 8.31
CA ALA A 215 5.35 1.86 8.65
C ALA A 215 6.86 1.74 8.97
N LEU A 216 7.26 0.68 9.70
CA LEU A 216 8.66 0.39 9.99
C LEU A 216 9.47 0.16 8.70
N VAL A 217 8.95 -0.60 7.74
CA VAL A 217 9.60 -0.80 6.43
C VAL A 217 9.79 0.54 5.71
N GLY A 218 8.78 1.42 5.74
CA GLY A 218 8.88 2.79 5.20
C GLY A 218 9.98 3.61 5.87
N GLY A 219 10.05 3.59 7.21
CA GLY A 219 11.07 4.29 7.98
C GLY A 219 12.50 3.76 7.74
N VAL A 220 12.65 2.43 7.65
CA VAL A 220 13.92 1.79 7.31
C VAL A 220 14.35 2.14 5.89
N TYR A 221 13.41 2.13 4.93
CA TYR A 221 13.68 2.53 3.56
C TYR A 221 14.14 3.99 3.48
N TYR A 222 13.47 4.90 4.21
CA TYR A 222 13.87 6.30 4.34
C TYR A 222 15.32 6.44 4.84
N TYR A 223 15.67 5.73 5.90
CA TYR A 223 17.02 5.74 6.48
C TYR A 223 18.09 5.36 5.46
N PHE A 224 17.88 4.26 4.72
CA PHE A 224 18.82 3.82 3.69
C PHE A 224 18.89 4.78 2.50
N LEU A 225 17.76 5.38 2.11
CA LEU A 225 17.73 6.38 1.04
C LEU A 225 18.57 7.60 1.41
N ARG A 226 18.40 8.13 2.62
CA ARG A 226 19.21 9.25 3.16
C ARG A 226 20.70 8.92 3.17
N ARG A 227 21.10 7.75 3.69
CA ARG A 227 22.51 7.33 3.71
C ARG A 227 23.15 7.26 2.32
N ARG A 228 22.43 6.74 1.32
CA ARG A 228 22.94 6.68 -0.06
C ARG A 228 23.05 8.05 -0.70
N SER A 229 22.16 8.98 -0.36
CA SER A 229 22.22 10.36 -0.86
C SER A 229 23.41 11.12 -0.26
N PHE A 230 23.73 10.90 1.02
CA PHE A 230 24.90 11.50 1.67
C PHE A 230 26.24 10.97 1.14
N ARG A 231 26.33 9.68 0.75
CA ARG A 231 27.57 9.09 0.20
C ARG A 231 27.92 9.52 -1.24
N ARG A 232 27.13 10.40 -1.84
CA ARG A 232 27.38 10.96 -3.18
C ARG A 232 27.96 12.38 -3.14
N PHE A 233 28.29 12.85 -1.95
CA PHE A 233 29.08 14.06 -1.67
C PHE A 233 30.34 13.64 -0.92
#